data_AF-A0A235FK59-F1
#
_entry.id   AF-A0A235FK59-F1
#
_cell.length_a   1.000
_cell.length_b   1.000
_cell.length_c   1.000
_cell.angle_alpha   90.00
_cell.angle_beta   90.00
_cell.angle_gamma   90.00
#
_symmetry.space_group_name_H-M   'P 1'
#
loop_
_entity.id
_entity.type
_entity.pdbx_description
1 polymer ?
#
loop_
_entity_poly.entity_id
_entity_poly.type
_entity_poly.pdbx_seq_one_letter_code
_entity_poly.pdbx_strand_id
1 'polypeptide(L)'
;MTDVLLSELIGNPRNPRRRIGDLSDLSTNVERQLQPGVALTKNVAENLSTDEKLVGAAGYIGVNANRRLAASKEFGCTGMDVVVRDRIATSSESILEAAIIENTSPTADNVVVDRDGRTTQMTIGCPERMNALDVDILQALSRAIVEADADPNTRMVVQAGTARAFCTGSDLTRRAP
;
A
#
# COMPACT_ATOMS: atom_id res chain seq x y z
N MET A 1 -7.69 -19.58 -4.07
CA MET A 1 -8.03 -18.63 -3.00
C MET A 1 -8.03 -19.44 -1.74
N THR A 2 -7.32 -18.98 -0.73
CA THR A 2 -7.14 -19.68 0.54
C THR A 2 -7.70 -18.77 1.61
N ASP A 3 -8.64 -19.27 2.40
CA ASP A 3 -9.09 -18.59 3.61
C ASP A 3 -8.03 -18.82 4.68
N VAL A 4 -7.25 -17.78 4.97
CA VAL A 4 -6.15 -17.84 5.93
C VAL A 4 -6.63 -17.27 7.25
N LEU A 5 -6.40 -18.01 8.35
CA LEU A 5 -6.73 -17.56 9.70
C LEU A 5 -6.01 -16.24 10.02
N LEU A 6 -6.71 -15.30 10.66
CA LEU A 6 -6.11 -14.01 11.02
C LEU A 6 -4.93 -14.14 11.98
N SER A 7 -4.85 -15.24 12.73
CA SER A 7 -3.70 -15.59 13.59
C SER A 7 -2.45 -15.99 12.80
N GLU A 8 -2.63 -16.46 11.56
CA GLU A 8 -1.55 -16.89 10.68
C GLU A 8 -1.15 -15.82 9.65
N LEU A 9 -1.85 -14.67 9.64
CA LEU A 9 -1.66 -13.61 8.66
C LEU A 9 -1.31 -12.27 9.31
N ILE A 10 -0.17 -11.71 8.90
CA ILE A 10 0.23 -10.35 9.23
C ILE A 10 0.24 -9.47 7.98
N GLY A 11 0.02 -8.17 8.15
CA GLY A 11 0.13 -7.21 7.06
C GLY A 11 1.59 -6.92 6.77
N ASN A 12 1.90 -6.46 5.56
CA ASN A 12 3.24 -6.02 5.19
C ASN A 12 3.67 -4.87 6.13
N PRO A 13 4.68 -5.04 6.99
CA PRO A 13 5.14 -4.00 7.91
C PRO A 13 5.82 -2.84 7.20
N ARG A 14 6.32 -3.07 5.98
CA ARG A 14 6.92 -2.06 5.10
C ARG A 14 5.89 -1.45 4.15
N ASN A 15 4.59 -1.64 4.40
CA ASN A 15 3.58 -0.97 3.60
C ASN A 15 3.76 0.56 3.75
N PRO A 16 3.90 1.30 2.65
CA PRO A 16 4.17 2.73 2.69
C PRO A 16 2.98 3.52 3.24
N ARG A 17 1.78 2.96 3.22
CA ARG A 17 0.63 3.50 3.94
C ARG A 17 0.59 2.92 5.36
N ARG A 18 1.23 3.60 6.32
CA ARG A 18 1.31 3.14 7.72
C ARG A 18 -0.01 3.36 8.46
N ARG A 19 -0.72 4.43 8.14
CA ARG A 19 -2.05 4.70 8.72
C ARG A 19 -3.14 3.95 7.95
N ILE A 20 -3.85 3.08 8.66
CA ILE A 20 -4.97 2.31 8.12
C ILE A 20 -6.15 3.23 7.73
N GLY A 21 -6.43 4.26 8.54
CA GLY A 21 -7.52 5.22 8.29
C GLY A 21 -8.90 4.64 8.66
N ASP A 22 -9.97 5.30 8.19
CA ASP A 22 -11.35 4.80 8.33
C ASP A 22 -11.54 3.51 7.51
N LEU A 23 -12.24 2.54 8.11
CA LEU A 23 -12.52 1.20 7.59
C LEU A 23 -14.01 0.93 7.39
N SER A 24 -14.87 1.93 7.62
CA SER A 24 -16.32 1.83 7.48
C SER A 24 -16.73 1.32 6.08
N ASP A 25 -15.98 1.71 5.05
CA ASP A 25 -16.13 1.26 3.66
C ASP A 25 -15.90 -0.24 3.46
N LEU A 26 -15.20 -0.88 4.40
CA LEU A 26 -14.86 -2.31 4.37
C LEU A 26 -15.69 -3.15 5.34
N SER A 27 -16.69 -2.57 6.01
CA SER A 27 -17.55 -3.27 6.98
C SER A 27 -18.28 -4.48 6.37
N THR A 28 -18.63 -4.43 5.08
CA THR A 28 -19.30 -5.54 4.38
C THR A 28 -18.38 -6.74 4.11
N ASN A 29 -17.06 -6.60 4.31
CA ASN A 29 -16.12 -7.71 4.10
C ASN A 29 -16.36 -8.87 5.05
N VAL A 30 -17.02 -8.64 6.18
CA VAL A 30 -17.42 -9.70 7.13
C VAL A 30 -18.39 -10.68 6.49
N GLU A 31 -19.36 -10.17 5.74
CA GLU A 31 -20.37 -10.98 5.08
C GLU A 31 -19.83 -11.57 3.78
N ARG A 32 -19.07 -10.77 3.02
CA ARG A 32 -18.49 -11.21 1.76
C ARG A 32 -17.29 -10.36 1.35
N GLN A 33 -16.11 -10.96 1.33
CA GLN A 33 -14.93 -10.33 0.75
C GLN A 33 -15.02 -10.29 -0.78
N LEU A 34 -15.12 -9.10 -1.36
CA LEU A 34 -15.33 -8.93 -2.80
C LEU A 34 -14.09 -9.25 -3.64
N GLN A 35 -12.90 -9.06 -3.08
CA GLN A 35 -11.62 -9.36 -3.73
C GLN A 35 -10.62 -9.93 -2.73
N PRO A 36 -9.93 -11.03 -3.06
CA PRO A 36 -8.93 -11.59 -2.17
C PRO A 36 -7.70 -10.68 -2.08
N GLY A 37 -7.05 -10.68 -0.92
CA GLY A 37 -5.72 -10.12 -0.77
C GLY A 37 -4.64 -10.98 -1.45
N VAL A 38 -3.41 -10.51 -1.50
CA VAL A 38 -2.24 -11.24 -1.97
C VAL A 38 -1.27 -11.35 -0.82
N ALA A 39 -0.81 -12.57 -0.56
CA ALA A 39 0.14 -12.87 0.51
C ALA A 39 1.34 -13.66 0.00
N LEU A 40 2.44 -13.62 0.74
CA LEU A 40 3.60 -14.48 0.58
C LEU A 40 3.63 -15.49 1.73
N THR A 41 4.27 -16.63 1.49
CA THR A 41 4.67 -17.53 2.56
C THR A 41 5.75 -16.86 3.43
N LYS A 42 5.78 -17.23 4.72
CA LYS A 42 6.79 -16.78 5.69
C LYS A 42 8.21 -16.92 5.15
N ASN A 43 8.57 -18.10 4.62
CA ASN A 43 9.92 -18.37 4.12
C ASN A 43 10.35 -17.36 3.04
N VAL A 44 9.48 -17.05 2.07
CA VAL A 44 9.82 -16.10 1.00
C VAL A 44 9.96 -14.69 1.55
N ALA A 45 9.08 -14.29 2.47
CA ALA A 45 9.14 -12.96 3.04
C ALA A 45 10.35 -12.77 3.98
N GLU A 46 10.75 -13.78 4.73
CA GLU A 46 11.97 -13.78 5.56
C GLU A 46 13.24 -13.67 4.70
N ASN A 47 13.29 -14.35 3.56
CA ASN A 47 14.43 -14.24 2.64
C ASN A 47 14.60 -12.84 2.03
N LEU A 48 13.54 -12.03 2.01
CA LEU A 48 13.52 -10.70 1.39
C LEU A 48 13.52 -9.56 2.41
N SER A 49 13.34 -9.88 3.69
CA SER A 49 13.33 -8.93 4.79
C SER A 49 14.54 -9.17 5.70
N THR A 50 15.30 -8.13 6.00
CA THR A 50 16.42 -8.19 6.95
C THR A 50 15.96 -8.22 8.41
N ASP A 51 14.66 -8.23 8.66
CA ASP A 51 14.06 -8.02 9.97
C ASP A 51 13.39 -9.32 10.46
N GLU A 52 14.22 -10.21 11.03
CA GLU A 52 13.84 -11.54 11.55
C GLU A 52 12.71 -11.48 12.59
N LYS A 53 12.48 -10.32 13.22
CA LYS A 53 11.47 -10.15 14.26
C LYS A 53 10.07 -9.89 13.72
N LEU A 54 9.91 -9.59 12.44
CA LEU A 54 8.63 -9.12 11.89
C LEU A 54 7.55 -10.22 11.79
N VAL A 55 7.93 -11.50 11.68
CA VAL A 55 6.98 -12.54 11.25
C VAL A 55 6.39 -13.35 12.40
N GLY A 56 7.04 -13.40 13.57
CA GLY A 56 6.53 -14.14 14.72
C GLY A 56 6.07 -15.56 14.35
N ALA A 57 4.88 -15.95 14.82
CA ALA A 57 4.26 -17.24 14.52
C ALA A 57 3.42 -17.26 13.21
N ALA A 58 3.28 -16.14 12.50
CA ALA A 58 2.41 -16.05 11.32
C ALA A 58 3.01 -16.85 10.15
N GLY A 59 2.19 -17.64 9.46
CA GLY A 59 2.61 -18.42 8.28
C GLY A 59 2.64 -17.59 6.98
N TYR A 60 1.95 -16.46 6.97
CA TYR A 60 1.72 -15.64 5.78
C TYR A 60 1.90 -14.15 6.04
N ILE A 61 2.41 -13.43 5.05
CA ILE A 61 2.53 -11.98 5.05
C ILE A 61 1.74 -11.42 3.89
N GLY A 62 0.70 -10.64 4.17
CA GLY A 62 -0.05 -9.90 3.16
C GLY A 62 0.86 -8.88 2.49
N VAL A 63 1.11 -9.03 1.18
CA VAL A 63 1.82 -8.04 0.35
C VAL A 63 0.94 -6.82 0.16
N ASN A 64 -0.32 -7.12 -0.13
CA ASN A 64 -1.40 -6.19 -0.30
C ASN A 64 -2.50 -6.58 0.71
N ALA A 65 -3.53 -5.74 0.84
CA ALA A 65 -4.68 -5.89 1.69
C ALA A 65 -4.46 -5.56 3.18
N ASN A 66 -3.51 -4.68 3.52
CA ASN A 66 -3.33 -4.23 4.91
C ASN A 66 -4.62 -3.62 5.50
N ARG A 67 -5.35 -2.81 4.72
CA ARG A 67 -6.66 -2.27 5.15
C ARG A 67 -7.71 -3.36 5.34
N ARG A 68 -7.79 -4.36 4.44
CA ARG A 68 -8.75 -5.46 4.59
C ARG A 68 -8.40 -6.34 5.78
N LEU A 69 -7.12 -6.62 6.01
CA LEU A 69 -6.66 -7.36 7.17
C LEU A 69 -7.03 -6.62 8.47
N ALA A 70 -6.83 -5.31 8.51
CA ALA A 70 -7.23 -4.49 9.64
C ALA A 70 -8.75 -4.50 9.83
N ALA A 71 -9.54 -4.34 8.77
CA ALA A 71 -11.00 -4.43 8.82
C ALA A 71 -11.49 -5.81 9.28
N SER A 72 -10.90 -6.90 8.77
CA SER A 72 -11.23 -8.26 9.19
C SER A 72 -10.98 -8.45 10.70
N LYS A 73 -9.92 -7.85 11.25
CA LYS A 73 -9.67 -7.86 12.70
C LYS A 73 -10.67 -7.00 13.46
N GLU A 74 -10.96 -5.80 12.97
CA GLU A 74 -11.88 -4.85 13.60
C GLU A 74 -13.31 -5.38 13.67
N PHE A 75 -13.78 -6.01 12.59
CA PHE A 75 -15.14 -6.53 12.50
C PHE A 75 -15.29 -8.01 12.88
N GLY A 76 -14.24 -8.62 13.45
CA GLY A 76 -14.33 -9.94 14.09
C GLY A 76 -14.36 -11.14 13.15
N CYS A 77 -13.81 -11.03 11.94
CA CYS A 77 -13.62 -12.19 11.06
C CYS A 77 -12.63 -13.19 11.66
N THR A 78 -12.79 -14.48 11.36
CA THR A 78 -11.85 -15.53 11.77
C THR A 78 -10.70 -15.73 10.77
N GLY A 79 -10.97 -15.45 9.50
CA GLY A 79 -10.02 -15.57 8.40
C GLY A 79 -10.20 -14.45 7.38
N MET A 80 -9.32 -14.45 6.38
CA MET A 80 -9.35 -13.52 5.26
C MET A 80 -9.00 -14.27 3.98
N ASP A 81 -9.76 -14.03 2.92
CA ASP A 81 -9.47 -14.60 1.61
C ASP A 81 -8.19 -13.98 1.05
N VAL A 82 -7.20 -14.83 0.81
CA VAL A 82 -5.94 -14.44 0.17
C VAL A 82 -5.55 -15.37 -0.97
N VAL A 83 -4.74 -14.84 -1.87
CA VAL A 83 -4.04 -15.60 -2.89
C VAL A 83 -2.55 -15.57 -2.55
N VAL A 84 -2.01 -16.73 -2.18
CA VAL A 84 -0.56 -16.86 -1.92
C VAL A 84 0.18 -16.84 -3.26
N ARG A 85 1.12 -15.90 -3.42
CA ARG A 85 1.88 -15.69 -4.68
C ARG A 85 3.34 -15.33 -4.42
N ASP A 86 4.11 -16.30 -3.97
CA ASP A 86 5.56 -16.14 -3.71
C ASP A 86 6.36 -15.61 -4.90
N ARG A 87 5.97 -15.99 -6.13
CA ARG A 87 6.63 -15.59 -7.38
C ARG A 87 6.69 -14.07 -7.65
N ILE A 88 5.86 -13.25 -6.98
CA ILE A 88 5.88 -11.79 -7.16
C ILE A 88 7.00 -11.14 -6.35
N ALA A 89 7.53 -11.86 -5.36
CA ALA A 89 8.55 -11.38 -4.45
C ALA A 89 9.93 -11.77 -4.98
N THR A 90 10.32 -11.15 -6.10
CA THR A 90 11.66 -11.34 -6.69
C THR A 90 12.70 -10.46 -6.00
N SER A 91 12.28 -9.35 -5.39
CA SER A 91 13.13 -8.48 -4.57
C SER A 91 12.31 -7.74 -3.50
N SER A 92 12.99 -7.07 -2.58
CA SER A 92 12.34 -6.17 -1.61
C SER A 92 11.56 -5.04 -2.33
N GLU A 93 12.08 -4.53 -3.45
CA GLU A 93 11.40 -3.50 -4.23
C GLU A 93 10.10 -4.00 -4.87
N SER A 94 10.06 -5.24 -5.36
CA SER A 94 8.86 -5.77 -6.02
C SER A 94 7.68 -5.95 -5.05
N ILE A 95 7.96 -6.25 -3.78
CA ILE A 95 6.96 -6.29 -2.71
C ILE A 95 6.44 -4.88 -2.42
N LEU A 96 7.35 -3.90 -2.30
CA LEU A 96 6.98 -2.51 -2.05
C LEU A 96 6.14 -1.92 -3.20
N GLU A 97 6.53 -2.21 -4.44
CA GLU A 97 5.80 -1.82 -5.63
C GLU A 97 4.38 -2.40 -5.63
N ALA A 98 4.23 -3.70 -5.36
CA ALA A 98 2.92 -4.34 -5.27
C ALA A 98 2.03 -3.74 -4.16
N ALA A 99 2.62 -3.34 -3.03
CA ALA A 99 1.89 -2.66 -1.96
C ALA A 99 1.45 -1.24 -2.37
N ILE A 100 2.27 -0.52 -3.14
CA ILE A 100 1.95 0.84 -3.60
C ILE A 100 0.87 0.80 -4.67
N ILE A 101 1.00 -0.09 -5.66
CA ILE A 101 -0.01 -0.29 -6.71
C ILE A 101 -1.38 -0.59 -6.09
N GLU A 102 -1.44 -1.27 -4.95
CA GLU A 102 -2.72 -1.50 -4.26
C GLU A 102 -3.22 -0.26 -3.51
N ASN A 103 -2.32 0.49 -2.88
CA ASN A 103 -2.68 1.73 -2.18
C ASN A 103 -3.18 2.81 -3.15
N THR A 104 -2.74 2.77 -4.42
CA THR A 104 -3.21 3.60 -5.51
C THR A 104 -4.34 2.87 -6.26
N SER A 105 -5.57 3.37 -6.21
CA SER A 105 -6.63 2.76 -7.02
C SER A 105 -6.59 3.31 -8.46
N PRO A 106 -7.00 2.52 -9.48
CA PRO A 106 -7.19 3.04 -10.84
C PRO A 106 -8.15 4.24 -10.93
N THR A 107 -8.95 4.42 -9.89
CA THR A 107 -9.97 5.48 -9.74
C THR A 107 -9.73 6.42 -8.58
N ALA A 108 -8.68 6.22 -7.77
CA ALA A 108 -8.40 7.07 -6.60
C ALA A 108 -6.89 7.16 -6.36
N ASP A 109 -6.39 8.38 -6.59
CA ASP A 109 -5.10 8.93 -6.21
C ASP A 109 -3.90 7.99 -6.43
N ASN A 110 -3.25 8.17 -7.58
CA ASN A 110 -1.94 7.60 -7.94
C ASN A 110 -0.78 8.09 -7.04
N VAL A 111 -1.10 8.59 -5.85
CA VAL A 111 -0.19 9.17 -4.87
C VAL A 111 -0.58 8.63 -3.49
N VAL A 112 0.33 7.89 -2.87
CA VAL A 112 0.18 7.40 -1.50
C VAL A 112 0.75 8.43 -0.54
N VAL A 113 -0.08 8.93 0.38
CA VAL A 113 0.33 9.88 1.42
C VAL A 113 0.41 9.17 2.77
N ASP A 114 1.56 9.27 3.42
CA ASP A 114 1.82 8.74 4.75
C ASP A 114 2.40 9.83 5.67
N ARG A 115 2.09 9.75 6.96
CA ARG A 115 2.52 10.74 7.94
C ARG A 115 3.20 10.02 9.10
N ASP A 116 4.52 10.24 9.24
CA ASP A 116 5.36 9.68 10.28
C ASP A 116 5.99 10.78 11.13
N GLY A 117 5.52 10.91 12.37
CA GLY A 117 5.94 11.98 13.27
C GLY A 117 5.68 13.37 12.69
N ARG A 118 6.75 14.08 12.31
CA ARG A 118 6.71 15.42 11.73
C ARG A 118 6.94 15.44 10.22
N THR A 119 6.99 14.27 9.59
CA THR A 119 7.25 14.10 8.17
C THR A 119 6.00 13.61 7.46
N THR A 120 5.61 14.31 6.38
CA THR A 120 4.58 13.85 5.44
C THR A 120 5.27 13.31 4.19
N GLN A 121 5.19 12.01 3.95
CA GLN A 121 5.74 11.35 2.78
C GLN A 121 4.65 11.14 1.72
N MET A 122 4.94 11.51 0.49
CA MET A 122 4.05 11.36 -0.66
C MET A 122 4.75 10.50 -1.70
N THR A 123 4.16 9.39 -2.11
CA THR A 123 4.78 8.43 -3.03
C THR A 123 3.93 8.26 -4.29
N ILE A 124 4.47 8.62 -5.45
CA ILE A 124 3.80 8.45 -6.75
C ILE A 124 3.86 6.98 -7.15
N GLY A 125 2.72 6.40 -7.52
CA GLY A 125 2.54 4.97 -7.80
C GLY A 125 2.01 4.66 -9.20
N CYS A 126 2.72 5.09 -10.24
CA CYS A 126 2.45 4.69 -11.63
C CYS A 126 3.70 4.09 -12.28
N PRO A 127 4.25 2.98 -11.76
CA PRO A 127 5.50 2.40 -12.23
C PRO A 127 5.46 2.00 -13.72
N GLU A 128 4.29 1.59 -14.23
CA GLU A 128 4.07 1.21 -15.63
C GLU A 128 4.27 2.37 -16.62
N ARG A 129 4.13 3.62 -16.15
CA ARG A 129 4.45 4.84 -16.89
C ARG A 129 5.67 5.57 -16.33
N MET A 130 6.53 4.87 -15.57
CA MET A 130 7.70 5.45 -14.89
C MET A 130 7.37 6.68 -14.05
N ASN A 131 6.21 6.65 -13.38
CA ASN A 131 5.68 7.75 -12.56
C ASN A 131 5.49 9.05 -13.34
N ALA A 132 5.12 8.97 -14.63
CA ALA A 132 4.76 10.15 -15.43
C ALA A 132 3.62 10.94 -14.78
N LEU A 133 3.80 12.26 -14.68
CA LEU A 133 2.85 13.16 -14.02
C LEU A 133 1.72 13.54 -14.98
N ASP A 134 0.55 12.96 -14.80
CA ASP A 134 -0.70 13.41 -15.43
C ASP A 134 -1.47 14.38 -14.53
N VAL A 135 -2.60 14.89 -15.03
CA VAL A 135 -3.43 15.88 -14.32
C VAL A 135 -3.92 15.34 -12.98
N ASP A 136 -4.32 14.07 -12.92
CA ASP A 136 -4.85 13.45 -11.70
C ASP A 136 -3.75 13.34 -10.63
N ILE A 137 -2.53 12.93 -11.00
CA ILE A 137 -1.38 12.89 -10.09
C ILE A 137 -1.05 14.31 -9.58
N LEU A 138 -1.03 15.31 -10.46
CA LEU A 138 -0.75 16.69 -10.07
C LEU A 138 -1.81 17.24 -9.12
N GLN A 139 -3.08 16.92 -9.33
CA GLN A 139 -4.17 17.30 -8.44
C GLN A 139 -4.05 16.62 -7.07
N ALA A 140 -3.75 15.32 -7.05
CA ALA A 140 -3.55 14.56 -5.82
C ALA A 140 -2.35 15.10 -5.01
N LEU A 141 -1.22 15.37 -5.68
CA LEU A 141 -0.05 16.01 -5.04
C LEU A 141 -0.39 17.41 -4.50
N SER A 142 -1.10 18.23 -5.29
CA SER A 142 -1.50 19.58 -4.88
C SER A 142 -2.38 19.56 -3.63
N ARG A 143 -3.44 18.72 -3.62
CA ARG A 143 -4.31 18.55 -2.46
C ARG A 143 -3.51 18.15 -1.23
N ALA A 144 -2.66 17.14 -1.36
CA ALA A 144 -1.93 16.61 -0.22
C ALA A 144 -0.81 17.55 0.28
N ILE A 145 -0.26 18.42 -0.58
CA ILE A 145 0.62 19.53 -0.14
C ILE A 145 -0.18 20.56 0.66
N VAL A 146 -1.37 20.96 0.18
CA VAL A 146 -2.23 21.91 0.91
C VAL A 146 -2.63 21.35 2.28
N GLU A 147 -2.98 20.07 2.36
CA GLU A 147 -3.25 19.40 3.63
C GLU A 147 -2.04 19.35 4.55
N ALA A 148 -0.85 19.14 4.00
CA ALA A 148 0.40 19.10 4.76
C ALA A 148 0.78 20.49 5.29
N ASP A 149 0.57 21.55 4.51
CA ASP A 149 0.80 22.94 4.91
C ASP A 149 -0.16 23.38 6.03
N ALA A 150 -1.42 22.92 5.98
CA ALA A 150 -2.41 23.20 7.00
C ALA A 150 -2.19 22.44 8.32
N ASP A 151 -1.38 21.37 8.34
CA ASP A 151 -1.11 20.57 9.53
C ASP A 151 0.08 21.14 10.34
N PRO A 152 -0.14 21.72 11.54
CA PRO A 152 0.93 22.30 12.35
C PRO A 152 1.98 21.29 12.83
N ASN A 153 1.71 19.98 12.72
CA ASN A 153 2.67 18.93 13.05
C ASN A 153 3.64 18.62 11.91
N THR A 154 3.30 18.96 10.67
CA THR A 154 4.17 18.73 9.52
C THR A 154 5.33 19.74 9.53
N ARG A 155 6.56 19.25 9.41
CA ARG A 155 7.78 20.06 9.28
C ARG A 155 8.56 19.78 8.01
N MET A 156 8.37 18.60 7.42
CA MET A 156 9.05 18.19 6.20
C MET A 156 8.06 17.42 5.33
N VAL A 157 8.06 17.76 4.04
CA VAL A 157 7.37 16.97 3.02
C VAL A 157 8.43 16.25 2.20
N VAL A 158 8.29 14.94 2.06
CA VAL A 158 9.15 14.10 1.22
C VAL A 158 8.32 13.60 0.05
N GLN A 159 8.80 13.82 -1.17
CA GLN A 159 8.21 13.21 -2.35
C GLN A 159 9.10 12.07 -2.84
N ALA A 160 8.48 10.95 -3.17
CA ALA A 160 9.12 9.75 -3.70
C ALA A 160 8.32 9.20 -4.89
N GLY A 161 8.98 8.39 -5.72
CA GLY A 161 8.33 7.59 -6.76
C GLY A 161 8.59 6.12 -6.49
N THR A 162 7.73 5.25 -7.04
CA THR A 162 7.97 3.81 -7.02
C THR A 162 9.06 3.36 -7.99
N ALA A 163 9.57 2.16 -7.74
CA ALA A 163 10.42 1.43 -8.67
C ALA A 163 11.68 2.22 -9.10
N ARG A 164 11.92 2.35 -10.41
CA ARG A 164 13.22 2.75 -10.98
C ARG A 164 13.40 4.27 -11.13
N ALA A 165 12.38 5.08 -10.88
CA ALA A 165 12.43 6.52 -11.11
C ALA A 165 11.52 7.30 -10.14
N PHE A 166 11.95 8.50 -9.76
CA PHE A 166 11.10 9.45 -9.03
C PHE A 166 9.88 9.87 -9.86
N CYS A 167 10.12 10.51 -11.01
CA CYS A 167 9.16 10.70 -12.10
C CYS A 167 9.94 10.96 -13.40
N THR A 168 9.36 10.63 -14.55
CA THR A 168 9.94 10.96 -15.86
C THR A 168 9.49 12.30 -16.42
N GLY A 169 8.85 13.13 -15.61
CA GLY A 169 8.27 14.42 -16.00
C GLY A 169 6.79 14.31 -16.40
N SER A 170 6.29 15.30 -17.14
CA SER A 170 4.87 15.37 -17.53
C SER A 170 4.47 14.28 -18.53
N ASP A 171 3.30 13.69 -18.32
CA ASP A 171 2.64 12.85 -19.31
C ASP A 171 2.07 13.75 -20.43
N LEU A 172 2.83 13.91 -21.51
CA LEU A 172 2.43 14.74 -22.66
C LEU A 172 1.27 14.14 -23.46
N THR A 173 0.87 12.89 -23.19
CA THR A 173 -0.26 12.22 -23.85
C THR A 173 -1.60 12.52 -23.18
N ARG A 174 -1.59 13.05 -21.94
CA ARG A 174 -2.78 13.43 -21.15
C ARG A 174 -2.72 14.89 -20.69
N ARG A 175 -2.38 15.81 -21.59
CA ARG A 175 -2.49 17.25 -21.28
C ARG A 175 -3.96 17.62 -21.07
N ALA A 176 -4.24 18.43 -20.06
CA ALA A 176 -5.50 19.18 -20.02
C ALA A 176 -5.61 20.01 -21.31
N PRO A 177 -6.81 20.11 -21.91
CA PRO A 177 -7.03 20.91 -23.12
C PRO A 177 -6.63 22.37 -22.93
#